data_AF-A0A507WAI0-F1
#
_entry.id   AF-A0A507WAI0-F1
#
_cell.length_a   1.000
_cell.length_b   1.000
_cell.length_c   1.000
_cell.angle_alpha   90.00
_cell.angle_beta   90.00
_cell.angle_gamma   90.00
#
_symmetry.space_group_name_H-M   'P 1'
#
loop_
_entity.id
_entity.type
_entity.pdbx_description
1 polymer ?
#
loop_
_entity_poly.entity_id
_entity_poly.type
_entity_poly.pdbx_seq_one_letter_code
_entity_poly.pdbx_strand_id
1 'polypeptide(L)'
;MTRFTLDVISRFLIRIPPLAEQTTIVAFLDQETAKIDNLIQQAQKATTLLQERRTALISAAVTGKIDVRGFIKTVEKQVNA
;
A
#
# COMPACT_ATOMS: atom_id res chain seq x y z
N MET A 1 26.95 -2.17 11.71
CA MET A 1 25.90 -1.28 12.21
C MET A 1 26.47 0.13 12.32
N THR A 2 25.85 1.13 11.69
CA THR A 2 26.27 2.53 11.76
C THR A 2 25.99 3.09 13.16
N ARG A 3 27.05 3.42 13.90
CA ARG A 3 26.94 4.00 15.26
C ARG A 3 26.80 5.52 15.14
N PHE A 4 25.60 6.05 15.34
CA PHE A 4 25.37 7.49 15.52
C PHE A 4 25.76 7.88 16.95
N THR A 5 26.89 8.58 17.12
CA THR A 5 27.34 9.12 18.41
C THR A 5 26.90 10.58 18.56
N LEU A 6 26.80 11.06 19.81
CA LEU A 6 26.42 12.45 20.10
C LEU A 6 27.36 13.48 19.44
N ASP A 7 28.66 13.16 19.33
CA ASP A 7 29.65 13.99 18.61
C ASP A 7 29.29 14.18 17.12
N VAL A 8 28.69 13.17 16.48
CA VAL A 8 28.26 13.26 15.08
C VAL A 8 27.07 14.21 14.94
N ILE A 9 26.11 14.16 15.86
CA ILE A 9 24.91 15.03 15.84
C ILE A 9 25.31 16.49 16.04
N SER A 10 26.22 16.77 16.99
CA SER A 10 26.68 18.14 17.27
C SER A 10 27.39 18.81 16.10
N ARG A 11 27.91 18.04 15.14
CA ARG A 11 28.61 18.54 13.95
C ARG A 11 27.69 18.77 12.75
N PHE A 12 26.41 18.41 12.84
CA PHE A 12 25.46 18.66 11.76
C PHE A 12 25.13 20.15 11.68
N LEU A 13 25.40 20.75 10.52
CA LEU A 13 24.95 22.09 10.20
C LEU A 13 23.50 22.01 9.70
N ILE A 14 22.57 22.49 10.52
CA ILE A 14 21.14 22.51 10.20
C ILE A 14 20.68 23.97 10.12
N ARG A 15 19.87 24.29 9.12
CA ARG A 15 19.21 25.60 9.05
C ARG A 15 18.07 25.61 10.06
N ILE A 16 18.06 26.61 10.92
CA ILE A 16 16.98 26.83 11.91
C ILE A 16 16.22 28.09 11.47
N PRO A 17 15.13 27.95 10.70
CA PRO A 17 14.30 29.10 10.34
C PRO A 17 13.55 29.64 11.57
N PRO A 18 12.93 30.83 11.51
CA PRO A 18 12.11 31.36 12.59
C PRO A 18 10.96 30.43 12.96
N LEU A 19 10.50 30.45 14.22
CA LEU A 19 9.44 29.55 14.69
C LEU A 19 8.16 29.60 13.85
N ALA A 20 7.76 30.78 13.37
CA ALA A 20 6.57 30.92 12.51
C ALA A 20 6.70 30.14 11.19
N GLU A 21 7.89 30.16 10.58
CA GLU A 21 8.19 29.39 9.37
C GLU A 21 8.24 27.90 9.67
N GLN A 22 8.86 27.50 10.80
CA GLN A 22 8.85 26.10 11.24
C GLN A 22 7.42 25.57 11.41
N THR A 23 6.53 26.30 12.06
CA THR A 23 5.13 25.90 12.24
C THR A 23 4.41 25.76 10.90
N THR A 24 4.67 26.67 9.96
CA THR A 24 4.06 26.61 8.62
C THR A 24 4.54 25.37 7.85
N ILE A 25 5.84 25.09 7.90
CA ILE A 25 6.43 23.91 7.27
C ILE A 25 5.85 22.63 7.89
N VAL A 26 5.78 22.55 9.23
CA VAL A 26 5.21 21.40 9.93
C VAL A 26 3.76 21.17 9.53
N ALA A 27 2.92 22.21 9.56
CA ALA A 27 1.52 22.09 9.18
C ALA A 27 1.33 21.61 7.72
N PHE A 28 2.17 22.10 6.81
CA PHE A 28 2.18 21.63 5.42
C PHE A 28 2.57 20.15 5.34
N LEU A 29 3.66 19.76 6.01
CA LEU A 29 4.14 18.38 6.01
C LEU A 29 3.11 17.43 6.61
N ASP A 30 2.49 17.78 7.74
CA ASP A 30 1.44 16.98 8.39
C ASP A 30 0.25 16.75 7.46
N GLN A 31 -0.14 17.77 6.70
CA GLN A 31 -1.22 17.64 5.73
C GLN A 31 -0.86 16.68 4.59
N GLU A 32 0.35 16.83 4.01
CA GLU A 32 0.78 15.99 2.90
C GLU A 32 1.06 14.54 3.32
N THR A 33 1.66 14.33 4.48
CA THR A 33 1.90 12.98 5.03
C THR A 33 0.58 12.29 5.36
N ALA A 34 -0.39 12.99 5.96
CA ALA A 34 -1.72 12.43 6.23
C ALA A 34 -2.46 11.99 4.96
N LYS A 35 -2.29 12.72 3.84
CA LYS A 35 -2.84 12.29 2.54
C LYS A 35 -2.21 10.99 2.07
N ILE A 36 -0.88 10.88 2.17
CA ILE A 36 -0.14 9.67 1.80
C ILE A 36 -0.59 8.48 2.66
N ASP A 37 -0.69 8.66 3.98
CA ASP A 37 -1.12 7.61 4.90
C ASP A 37 -2.53 7.10 4.58
N ASN A 38 -3.46 8.01 4.27
CA ASN A 38 -4.81 7.64 3.84
C ASN A 38 -4.81 6.81 2.55
N LEU A 39 -3.99 7.19 1.56
CA LEU A 39 -3.86 6.43 0.31
C LEU A 39 -3.28 5.03 0.55
N ILE A 40 -2.25 4.93 1.40
CA ILE A 40 -1.66 3.65 1.80
C ILE A 40 -2.72 2.76 2.44
N GLN A 41 -3.51 3.31 3.38
CA GLN A 41 -4.56 2.57 4.08
C GLN A 41 -5.63 2.05 3.10
N GLN A 42 -6.06 2.88 2.14
CA GLN A 42 -7.03 2.47 1.12
C GLN A 42 -6.49 1.35 0.23
N ALA A 43 -5.23 1.45 -0.21
CA ALA A 43 -4.59 0.42 -1.03
C ALA A 43 -4.46 -0.92 -0.28
N GLN A 44 -4.10 -0.87 1.01
CA GLN A 44 -4.05 -2.06 1.86
C GLN A 44 -5.42 -2.70 2.01
N LYS A 45 -6.46 -1.90 2.30
CA LYS A 45 -7.84 -2.39 2.39
C LYS A 45 -8.32 -3.04 1.10
N ALA A 46 -8.03 -2.43 -0.05
CA ALA A 46 -8.37 -3.00 -1.35
C ALA A 46 -7.66 -4.34 -1.58
N THR A 47 -6.38 -4.44 -1.21
CA THR A 47 -5.60 -5.67 -1.29
C THR A 47 -6.23 -6.79 -0.46
N THR A 48 -6.59 -6.50 0.79
CA THR A 48 -7.28 -7.47 1.68
C THR A 48 -8.60 -7.94 1.07
N LEU A 49 -9.44 -7.01 0.59
CA LEU A 49 -10.74 -7.36 0.01
C LEU A 49 -10.59 -8.23 -1.25
N LEU A 50 -9.58 -7.95 -2.08
CA LEU A 50 -9.29 -8.78 -3.26
C LEU A 50 -8.83 -10.19 -2.88
N GLN A 51 -8.04 -10.33 -1.82
CA GLN A 51 -7.62 -11.63 -1.29
C GLN A 51 -8.82 -12.41 -0.72
N GLU A 52 -9.69 -11.77 0.06
CA GLU A 52 -10.92 -12.39 0.57
C GLU A 52 -11.82 -12.87 -0.57
N ARG A 53 -12.04 -12.01 -1.58
CA ARG A 53 -12.83 -12.36 -2.76
C ARG A 53 -12.23 -13.54 -3.52
N ARG A 54 -10.90 -13.58 -3.69
CA ARG A 54 -10.21 -14.71 -4.34
C ARG A 54 -10.45 -16.01 -3.56
N THR A 55 -10.31 -15.98 -2.24
CA THR A 55 -10.53 -17.16 -1.39
C THR A 55 -11.99 -17.61 -1.44
N ALA A 56 -12.94 -16.69 -1.38
CA ALA A 56 -14.37 -16.99 -1.48
C ALA A 56 -14.73 -17.61 -2.83
N LEU A 57 -14.17 -17.09 -3.93
CA LEU A 57 -14.36 -17.65 -5.27
C LEU A 57 -13.80 -19.05 -5.41
N ILE A 58 -12.59 -19.30 -4.90
CA ILE A 58 -12.00 -20.66 -4.88
C ILE A 58 -12.88 -21.60 -4.05
N SER A 59 -13.30 -21.19 -2.86
CA SER A 59 -14.18 -21.98 -2.00
C SER A 59 -15.51 -22.30 -2.68
N ALA A 60 -16.13 -21.33 -3.34
CA ALA A 60 -17.37 -21.52 -4.08
C ALA A 60 -17.22 -22.45 -5.30
N ALA A 61 -16.09 -22.38 -6.00
CA ALA A 61 -15.78 -23.29 -7.10
C ALA A 61 -15.54 -24.73 -6.61
N VAL A 62 -14.77 -24.90 -5.52
CA VAL A 62 -14.45 -26.23 -4.95
C VAL A 62 -15.68 -26.87 -4.30
N THR A 63 -16.57 -26.07 -3.71
CA THR A 63 -17.85 -26.56 -3.14
C THR A 63 -18.94 -26.79 -4.19
N GLY A 64 -18.63 -26.61 -5.48
CA GLY A 64 -19.57 -26.85 -6.58
C GLY A 64 -20.71 -25.82 -6.68
N LYS A 65 -20.64 -24.72 -5.92
CA LYS A 65 -21.61 -23.61 -6.00
C LYS A 65 -21.42 -22.76 -7.26
N ILE A 66 -20.24 -22.82 -7.87
CA ILE A 66 -19.92 -22.20 -9.16
C ILE A 66 -19.40 -23.30 -10.09
N ASP A 67 -20.09 -23.57 -11.21
CA ASP A 67 -19.64 -24.56 -12.19
C ASP A 67 -18.52 -23.99 -13.08
N VAL A 68 -17.29 -24.37 -12.77
CA VAL A 68 -16.08 -23.96 -13.50
C VAL A 68 -15.75 -24.87 -14.69
N ARG A 69 -16.50 -25.96 -14.93
CA ARG A 69 -16.20 -26.94 -16.00
C ARG A 69 -16.42 -26.38 -17.42
N GLY A 70 -17.28 -25.38 -17.57
CA GLY A 70 -17.52 -24.69 -18.85
C GLY A 70 -16.43 -23.70 -19.25
N PHE A 71 -15.68 -23.15 -18.28
CA PHE A 71 -14.68 -22.11 -18.52
C PHE A 71 -13.37 -22.65 -19.13
N ILE A 72 -13.00 -23.91 -18.85
CA ILE A 72 -11.80 -24.54 -19.39
C ILE A 72 -11.90 -24.67 -20.92
N LYS A 73 -13.09 -24.95 -21.46
CA LYS A 73 -13.32 -25.06 -22.92
C LYS A 73 -13.15 -23.74 -23.69
N THR A 74 -13.32 -22.59 -23.02
CA THR A 74 -13.21 -21.28 -23.67
C THR A 74 -11.76 -20.84 -23.81
N VAL A 75 -10.89 -21.20 -22.85
CA VAL A 75 -9.45 -20.87 -22.89
C VAL A 75 -8.72 -21.69 -23.96
N GLU A 76 -9.06 -22.98 -24.11
CA GLU A 76 -8.46 -23.84 -25.15
C GLU A 76 -8.81 -23.40 -26.58
N LYS A 77 -9.95 -22.73 -26.78
CA LYS A 77 -10.35 -22.19 -28.09
C LYS A 77 -9.63 -20.89 -28.48
N GLN A 78 -9.06 -20.16 -27.53
CA GLN A 78 -8.32 -18.91 -27.79
C GLN A 78 -6.81 -19.11 -27.95
N VAL A 79 -6.24 -20.21 -27.44
CA VAL A 79 -4.81 -20.54 -27.61
C VAL A 79 -4.54 -21.22 -28.95
N ASN A 80 -5.55 -21.83 -29.56
CA ASN A 80 -5.46 -22.54 -30.84
C ASN A 80 -6.08 -21.76 -32.02
N ALA A 81 -6.23 -20.44 -31.92
CA ALA A 81 -6.73 -19.55 -32.96
C ALA A 81 -5.67 -18.50 -33.35
#